data_AF-A0AAE3AWX1-F1
#
_entry.id   AF-A0AAE3AWX1-F1
#
_cell.length_a   1.000
_cell.length_b   1.000
_cell.length_c   1.000
_cell.angle_alpha   90.00
_cell.angle_beta   90.00
_cell.angle_gamma   90.00
#
_symmetry.space_group_name_H-M   'P 1'
#
loop_
_entity.id
_entity.type
_entity.pdbx_description
1 polymer ?
#
loop_
_entity_poly.entity_id
_entity_poly.type
_entity_poly.pdbx_seq_one_letter_code
_entity_poly.pdbx_strand_id
1 'polypeptide(L)'
;MWQRNNGQAEDDLQFRFTAYLVSAVKRRRKDYLIQLYKRSSIESTVEVVYESEPSSEEVVLDKLPLMDVIENGALLEALQKLNERERQIFLARTLEEEDFETLGVKFELSYKGAAALYYRTIQKIRKSIEGGDKR
;
A
#
# COMPACT_ATOMS: atom_id res chain seq x y z
N MET A 1 -5.59 21.27 83.28
CA MET A 1 -6.79 20.89 82.51
C MET A 1 -6.30 20.30 81.19
N TRP A 2 -6.52 19.01 80.94
CA TRP A 2 -6.10 18.35 79.71
C TRP A 2 -7.18 18.52 78.64
N GLN A 3 -6.88 19.26 77.57
CA GLN A 3 -7.74 19.32 76.40
C GLN A 3 -7.61 17.99 75.64
N ARG A 4 -8.72 17.29 75.44
CA ARG A 4 -8.76 16.08 74.61
C ARG A 4 -8.78 16.49 73.14
N ASN A 5 -7.94 15.84 72.34
CA ASN A 5 -7.95 15.95 70.89
C ASN A 5 -9.35 15.57 70.35
N ASN A 6 -9.95 16.45 69.58
CA ASN A 6 -11.30 16.42 69.06
C ASN A 6 -11.40 15.77 67.67
N GLY A 7 -10.40 14.99 67.24
CA GLY A 7 -10.40 14.21 65.99
C GLY A 7 -10.22 15.04 64.70
N GLN A 8 -10.50 16.34 64.77
CA GLN A 8 -10.48 17.29 63.65
C GLN A 8 -9.10 17.41 62.97
N ALA A 9 -8.00 17.22 63.72
CA ALA A 9 -6.64 17.25 63.18
C ALA A 9 -6.27 16.01 62.34
N GLU A 10 -6.91 14.86 62.62
CA GLU A 10 -6.73 13.62 61.85
C GLU A 10 -7.47 13.70 60.51
N ASP A 11 -8.69 14.24 60.54
CA ASP A 11 -9.48 14.51 59.34
C ASP A 11 -8.77 15.49 58.41
N ASP A 12 -8.24 16.60 58.95
CA ASP A 12 -7.46 17.58 58.16
C ASP A 12 -6.21 16.96 57.53
N LEU A 13 -5.52 16.06 58.24
CA LEU A 13 -4.37 15.34 57.69
C LEU A 13 -4.80 14.40 56.55
N GLN A 14 -5.91 13.69 56.74
CA GLN A 14 -6.48 12.79 55.72
C GLN A 14 -6.94 13.55 54.47
N PHE A 15 -7.57 14.71 54.63
CA PHE A 15 -7.97 15.58 53.52
C PHE A 15 -6.75 16.09 52.75
N ARG A 16 -5.67 16.50 53.45
CA ARG A 16 -4.43 16.97 52.82
C ARG A 16 -3.70 15.84 52.07
N PHE A 17 -3.65 14.65 52.66
CA PHE A 17 -3.08 13.47 52.01
C PHE A 17 -3.84 13.11 50.73
N THR A 18 -5.17 13.07 50.81
CA THR A 18 -6.03 12.72 49.67
C THR A 18 -5.90 13.76 48.55
N ALA A 19 -5.92 15.06 48.89
CA ALA A 19 -5.74 16.14 47.92
C ALA A 19 -4.36 16.08 47.24
N TYR A 20 -3.31 15.77 47.99
CA TYR A 20 -1.97 15.56 47.45
C TYR A 20 -1.95 14.36 46.50
N LEU A 21 -2.51 13.22 46.89
CA LEU A 21 -2.52 12.00 46.09
C LEU A 21 -3.26 12.20 44.76
N VAL A 22 -4.44 12.82 44.80
CA VAL A 22 -5.22 13.18 43.60
C VAL A 22 -4.39 14.08 42.68
N SER A 23 -3.70 15.07 43.25
CA SER A 23 -2.86 16.00 42.48
C SER A 23 -1.64 15.30 41.87
N ALA A 24 -0.99 14.40 42.62
CA ALA A 24 0.16 13.63 42.16
C ALA A 24 -0.21 12.70 41.00
N VAL A 25 -1.35 12.01 41.09
CA VAL A 25 -1.87 11.14 40.01
C VAL A 25 -2.17 11.96 38.76
N LYS A 26 -2.84 13.11 38.90
CA LYS A 26 -3.13 14.02 37.76
C LYS A 26 -1.85 14.49 37.07
N ARG A 27 -0.84 14.89 37.84
CA ARG A 27 0.47 15.29 37.31
C ARG A 27 1.16 14.14 36.59
N ARG A 28 1.21 12.96 37.21
CA ARG A 28 1.84 11.76 36.62
C ARG A 28 1.19 11.36 35.30
N ARG A 29 -0.15 11.42 35.21
CA ARG A 29 -0.88 11.17 33.96
C ARG A 29 -0.51 12.19 32.88
N LYS A 30 -0.45 13.48 33.22
CA LYS A 30 -0.06 14.53 32.27
C LYS A 30 1.38 14.32 31.78
N ASP A 31 2.32 14.04 32.68
CA ASP A 31 3.71 13.82 32.33
C ASP A 31 3.88 12.59 31.42
N TYR A 32 3.14 11.51 31.72
CA TYR A 32 3.11 10.31 30.88
C TYR A 32 2.62 10.64 29.47
N LEU A 33 1.50 11.36 29.33
CA LEU A 33 0.99 11.73 28.01
C LEU A 33 1.97 12.62 27.25
N ILE A 34 2.60 13.60 27.91
CA ILE A 34 3.63 14.43 27.29
C ILE A 34 4.81 13.58 26.80
N GLN A 35 5.27 12.62 27.60
CA GLN A 35 6.34 11.71 27.21
C GLN A 35 5.92 10.81 26.05
N LEU A 36 4.69 10.30 26.06
CA LEU A 36 4.14 9.48 24.98
C LEU A 36 4.07 10.26 23.66
N TYR A 37 3.57 11.51 23.68
CA TYR A 37 3.50 12.36 22.49
C TYR A 37 4.88 12.79 21.98
N LYS A 38 5.82 13.11 22.89
CA LYS A 38 7.21 13.37 22.49
C LYS A 38 7.83 12.16 21.82
N ARG A 39 7.62 10.97 22.40
CA ARG A 39 8.10 9.72 21.82
C ARG A 39 7.48 9.48 20.45
N SER A 40 6.16 9.62 20.29
CA SER A 40 5.50 9.47 18.98
C SER A 40 5.88 10.55 17.96
N SER A 41 6.29 11.74 18.39
CA SER A 41 6.77 12.80 17.49
C SER A 41 8.21 12.61 17.01
N ILE A 42 8.98 11.75 17.68
CA ILE A 42 10.39 11.48 17.38
C ILE A 42 10.55 10.07 16.78
N GLU A 43 9.72 9.12 17.20
CA GLU A 43 9.72 7.72 16.80
C GLU A 43 8.39 7.39 16.12
N SER A 44 8.43 7.06 14.82
CA SER A 44 7.29 6.44 14.15
C SER A 44 7.20 4.98 14.61
N THR A 45 6.03 4.54 15.08
CA THR A 45 5.78 3.14 15.46
C THR A 45 5.98 2.27 14.22
N VAL A 46 6.99 1.39 14.24
CA VAL A 46 7.39 0.54 13.11
C VAL A 46 6.18 -0.24 12.53
N GLU A 47 5.26 -0.65 13.39
CA GLU A 47 4.04 -1.40 13.02
C GLU A 47 3.09 -0.64 12.07
N VAL A 48 3.01 0.69 12.18
CA VAL A 48 2.12 1.51 11.34
C VAL A 48 2.72 1.79 9.95
N VAL A 49 4.05 1.76 9.84
CA VAL A 49 4.75 2.03 8.58
C VAL A 49 4.67 0.85 7.61
N TYR A 50 4.69 -0.38 8.13
CA TYR A 50 4.64 -1.59 7.29
C TYR A 50 3.27 -1.82 6.62
N GLU A 51 2.18 -1.25 7.13
CA GLU A 51 0.85 -1.44 6.55
C GLU A 51 0.40 -0.29 5.63
N SER A 52 1.09 0.87 5.64
CA SER A 52 0.60 2.07 4.94
C SER A 52 1.46 2.52 3.76
N GLU A 53 2.75 2.20 3.73
CA GLU A 53 3.64 2.63 2.65
C GLU A 53 3.98 1.44 1.74
N PRO A 54 3.63 1.50 0.43
CA PRO A 54 4.11 0.49 -0.53
C PRO A 54 5.63 0.40 -0.46
N SER A 55 6.17 -0.81 -0.68
CA SER A 55 7.61 -1.04 -0.65
C SER A 55 8.33 -0.02 -1.54
N SER A 56 9.50 0.47 -1.11
CA SER A 56 10.29 1.41 -1.91
C SER A 56 10.59 0.90 -3.33
N GLU A 57 10.63 -0.42 -3.51
CA GLU A 57 10.79 -1.05 -4.82
C GLU A 57 9.51 -0.97 -5.66
N GLU A 58 8.34 -1.24 -5.07
CA GLU A 58 7.04 -1.16 -5.73
C GLU A 58 6.75 0.26 -6.25
N VAL A 59 7.05 1.28 -5.42
CA VAL A 59 6.93 2.70 -5.79
C VAL A 59 7.86 3.10 -6.96
N VAL A 60 9.00 2.42 -7.09
CA VAL A 60 9.96 2.69 -8.16
C VAL A 60 9.52 1.98 -9.45
N LEU A 61 9.09 0.72 -9.36
CA LEU A 61 8.63 -0.07 -10.51
C LEU A 61 7.41 0.55 -11.20
N ASP A 62 6.47 1.12 -10.43
CA ASP A 62 5.26 1.78 -10.96
C ASP A 62 5.57 3.00 -11.84
N LYS A 63 6.77 3.58 -11.72
CA LYS A 63 7.19 4.76 -12.49
C LYS A 63 7.97 4.40 -13.75
N LEU A 64 8.36 3.13 -13.90
CA LEU A 64 9.10 2.66 -15.06
C LEU A 64 8.16 2.30 -16.22
N PRO A 65 8.59 2.46 -17.47
CA PRO A 65 7.81 1.99 -18.60
C PRO A 65 7.67 0.46 -18.52
N LEU A 66 6.49 -0.07 -18.89
CA LEU A 66 6.16 -1.50 -18.75
C LEU A 66 7.24 -2.44 -19.31
N MET A 67 7.89 -2.08 -20.43
CA MET A 67 8.92 -2.90 -21.06
C MET A 67 10.17 -3.10 -20.20
N ASP A 68 10.46 -2.17 -19.29
CA ASP A 68 11.61 -2.23 -18.39
C ASP A 68 11.31 -3.03 -17.11
N VAL A 69 10.02 -3.28 -16.83
CA VAL A 69 9.55 -4.04 -15.66
C VAL A 69 9.41 -5.53 -15.97
N ILE A 70 9.30 -5.93 -17.25
CA ILE A 70 9.11 -7.33 -17.63
C ILE A 70 10.40 -8.13 -17.43
N GLU A 71 10.42 -8.95 -16.39
CA GLU A 71 11.56 -9.83 -16.06
C GLU A 71 11.74 -10.99 -17.05
N ASN A 72 10.66 -11.46 -17.66
CA ASN A 72 10.71 -12.58 -18.60
C ASN A 72 11.24 -12.10 -19.96
N GLY A 73 12.53 -12.34 -20.22
CA GLY A 73 13.21 -11.91 -21.45
C GLY A 73 12.59 -12.46 -22.74
N ALA A 74 12.08 -13.71 -22.74
CA ALA A 74 11.44 -14.29 -23.93
C ALA A 74 10.10 -13.62 -24.24
N LEU A 75 9.32 -13.30 -23.21
CA LEU A 75 8.09 -12.52 -23.34
C LEU A 75 8.38 -11.09 -23.80
N LEU A 76 9.39 -10.44 -23.21
CA LEU A 76 9.81 -9.10 -23.60
C LEU A 76 10.19 -9.05 -25.09
N GLU A 77 11.02 -9.99 -25.54
CA GLU A 77 11.41 -10.08 -26.95
C GLU A 77 10.21 -10.33 -27.87
N ALA A 78 9.28 -11.21 -27.46
CA ALA A 78 8.05 -11.46 -28.22
C ALA A 78 7.18 -10.20 -28.34
N LEU A 79 7.03 -9.43 -27.26
CA LEU A 79 6.27 -8.18 -27.26
C LEU A 79 6.95 -7.09 -28.10
N GLN A 80 8.28 -7.02 -28.09
CA GLN A 80 9.05 -6.10 -28.94
C GLN A 80 8.89 -6.39 -30.43
N LYS A 81 8.75 -7.67 -30.83
CA LYS A 81 8.52 -8.08 -32.22
C LYS A 81 7.11 -7.78 -32.74
N LEU A 82 6.12 -7.63 -31.86
CA LEU A 82 4.77 -7.25 -32.28
C LEU A 82 4.76 -5.80 -32.79
N ASN A 83 3.90 -5.54 -33.78
CA ASN A 83 3.63 -4.16 -34.18
C ASN A 83 2.81 -3.44 -33.09
N GLU A 84 2.79 -2.12 -33.15
CA GLU A 84 2.16 -1.29 -32.11
C GLU A 84 0.68 -1.64 -31.89
N ARG A 85 -0.08 -1.83 -32.98
CA ARG A 85 -1.50 -2.17 -32.90
C ARG A 85 -1.74 -3.52 -32.22
N GLU A 86 -0.92 -4.50 -32.56
CA GLU A 86 -0.96 -5.85 -31.99
C GLU A 86 -0.56 -5.87 -30.51
N ARG A 87 0.40 -5.03 -30.14
CA ARG A 87 0.83 -4.86 -28.76
C ARG A 87 -0.27 -4.18 -27.93
N GLN A 88 -0.84 -3.09 -28.41
CA GLN A 88 -1.88 -2.34 -27.71
C GLN A 88 -3.13 -3.19 -27.45
N ILE A 89 -3.64 -3.91 -28.47
CA ILE A 89 -4.83 -4.76 -28.26
C ILE A 89 -4.56 -5.93 -27.31
N PHE A 90 -3.34 -6.46 -27.31
CA PHE A 90 -2.95 -7.50 -26.35
C PHE A 90 -2.94 -6.93 -24.94
N LEU A 91 -2.21 -5.83 -24.69
CA LEU A 91 -2.06 -5.23 -23.37
C LEU A 91 -3.40 -4.72 -22.81
N ALA A 92 -4.21 -4.03 -23.62
CA ALA A 92 -5.52 -3.54 -23.20
C ALA A 92 -6.44 -4.70 -22.79
N ARG A 93 -6.36 -5.84 -23.47
CA ARG A 93 -7.17 -7.01 -23.11
C ARG A 93 -6.63 -7.78 -21.90
N THR A 94 -5.30 -7.90 -21.76
CA THR A 94 -4.70 -8.72 -20.70
C THR A 94 -4.46 -8.00 -19.39
N LEU A 95 -4.18 -6.69 -19.44
CA LEU A 95 -3.87 -5.88 -18.25
C LEU A 95 -5.06 -5.03 -17.82
N GLU A 96 -5.75 -4.38 -18.76
CA GLU A 96 -6.87 -3.48 -18.47
C GLU A 96 -8.24 -4.20 -18.52
N GLU A 97 -8.24 -5.48 -18.91
CA GLU A 97 -9.44 -6.32 -19.05
C GLU A 97 -10.53 -5.73 -19.96
N GLU A 98 -10.18 -4.83 -20.89
CA GLU A 98 -11.13 -4.21 -21.84
C GLU A 98 -11.90 -5.28 -22.64
N ASP A 99 -13.21 -5.10 -22.85
CA ASP A 99 -14.02 -6.02 -23.62
C ASP A 99 -13.81 -5.87 -25.15
N PHE A 100 -14.29 -6.82 -25.94
CA PHE A 100 -14.12 -6.75 -27.40
C PHE A 100 -15.03 -5.72 -28.09
N GLU A 101 -16.03 -5.18 -27.40
CA GLU A 101 -16.88 -4.11 -27.91
C GLU A 101 -16.13 -2.77 -27.83
N THR A 102 -15.56 -2.44 -26.65
CA THR A 102 -14.72 -1.26 -26.42
C THR A 102 -13.46 -1.30 -27.28
N LEU A 103 -12.79 -2.45 -27.37
CA LEU A 103 -11.66 -2.64 -28.28
C LEU A 103 -12.08 -2.49 -29.74
N GLY A 104 -13.26 -2.97 -30.11
CA GLY A 104 -13.83 -2.76 -31.44
C GLY A 104 -13.91 -1.27 -31.79
N VAL A 105 -14.47 -0.45 -30.89
CA VAL A 105 -14.54 1.00 -31.08
C VAL A 105 -13.15 1.63 -31.14
N LYS A 106 -12.27 1.32 -30.18
CA LYS A 106 -10.90 1.88 -30.05
C LYS A 106 -10.03 1.62 -31.28
N PHE A 107 -10.16 0.45 -31.88
CA PHE A 107 -9.37 0.02 -33.04
C PHE A 107 -10.11 0.14 -34.37
N GLU A 108 -11.32 0.72 -34.40
CA GLU A 108 -12.18 0.83 -35.59
C GLU A 108 -12.43 -0.55 -36.26
N LEU A 109 -12.71 -1.55 -35.43
CA LEU A 109 -12.98 -2.93 -35.84
C LEU A 109 -14.38 -3.35 -35.40
N SER A 110 -14.95 -4.32 -36.10
CA SER A 110 -16.09 -5.06 -35.54
C SER A 110 -15.64 -5.85 -34.31
N TYR A 111 -16.59 -6.19 -33.42
CA TYR A 111 -16.36 -7.10 -32.28
C TYR A 111 -15.55 -8.35 -32.70
N LYS A 112 -15.98 -9.00 -33.79
CA LYS A 112 -15.31 -10.20 -34.32
C LYS A 112 -13.91 -9.89 -34.83
N GLY A 113 -13.70 -8.72 -35.42
CA GLY A 113 -12.40 -8.24 -35.87
C GLY A 113 -11.43 -8.02 -34.71
N ALA A 114 -11.88 -7.35 -33.65
CA ALA A 114 -11.10 -7.14 -32.43
C ALA A 114 -10.72 -8.48 -31.77
N ALA A 115 -11.70 -9.38 -31.60
CA ALA A 115 -11.43 -10.72 -31.07
C ALA A 115 -10.44 -11.51 -31.95
N ALA A 116 -10.62 -11.49 -33.27
CA ALA A 116 -9.72 -12.18 -34.18
C ALA A 116 -8.30 -11.60 -34.14
N LEU A 117 -8.16 -10.28 -34.05
CA LEU A 117 -6.87 -9.62 -33.90
C LEU A 117 -6.19 -10.05 -32.59
N TYR A 118 -6.90 -9.98 -31.47
CA TYR A 118 -6.40 -10.41 -30.15
C TYR A 118 -5.93 -11.89 -30.13
N TYR A 119 -6.74 -12.82 -30.65
CA TYR A 119 -6.33 -14.22 -30.65
C TYR A 119 -5.16 -14.51 -31.60
N ARG A 120 -5.04 -13.77 -32.71
CA ARG A 120 -3.87 -13.86 -33.60
C ARG A 120 -2.60 -13.32 -32.94
N THR A 121 -2.69 -12.25 -32.15
CA THR A 121 -1.53 -11.73 -31.41
C THR A 121 -1.06 -12.71 -30.34
N ILE A 122 -1.98 -13.35 -29.60
CA ILE A 122 -1.63 -14.44 -28.69
C ILE A 122 -0.89 -15.57 -29.42
N GLN A 123 -1.39 -16.00 -30.58
CA GLN A 123 -0.74 -17.05 -31.37
C GLN A 123 0.68 -16.66 -31.79
N LYS A 124 0.90 -15.39 -32.16
CA LYS A 124 2.24 -14.88 -32.48
C LYS A 124 3.18 -14.89 -31.27
N ILE A 125 2.70 -14.43 -30.11
CA ILE A 125 3.48 -14.46 -28.86
C ILE A 125 3.87 -15.89 -28.50
N ARG A 126 2.90 -16.81 -28.47
CA ARG A 126 3.16 -18.23 -28.18
C ARG A 126 4.19 -18.83 -29.12
N LYS A 127 4.05 -18.60 -30.43
CA LYS A 127 5.01 -19.10 -31.42
C LYS A 127 6.42 -18.51 -31.23
N SER A 128 6.53 -17.25 -30.82
CA SER A 128 7.82 -16.62 -30.54
C SER A 128 8.49 -17.21 -29.29
N ILE A 129 7.70 -17.55 -28.27
CA ILE A 129 8.21 -18.11 -27.01
C ILE A 129 8.53 -19.60 -27.17
N GLU A 130 7.61 -20.41 -27.70
CA GLU A 130 7.77 -21.85 -27.91
C GLU A 130 8.80 -22.17 -29.01
N GLY A 131 8.98 -21.27 -29.98
CA GLY A 131 9.99 -21.41 -31.04
C GLY A 131 11.43 -21.14 -30.58
N GLY A 132 11.62 -20.63 -29.36
CA GLY A 132 12.93 -20.35 -28.76
C GLY A 132 13.65 -21.59 -28.19
N ASP A 133 12.93 -22.70 -28.01
CA ASP A 133 13.42 -23.90 -27.30
C ASP A 133 14.04 -24.98 -28.23
N LYS A 134 14.48 -24.57 -29.44
CA LYS A 134 15.14 -25.45 -30.42
C LYS A 134 16.59 -25.05 -30.70
N ARG A 135 17.36 -24.70 -29.67
CA ARG A 135 18.81 -24.49 -29.78
C ARG A 135 19.55 -25.26 -28.71
#